data_AF-A0A2M7L2W8-F1
#
_entry.id   AF-A0A2M7L2W8-F1
#
_cell.length_a   1.000
_cell.length_b   1.000
_cell.length_c   1.000
_cell.angle_alpha   90.00
_cell.angle_beta   90.00
_cell.angle_gamma   90.00
#
_symmetry.space_group_name_H-M   'P 1'
#
loop_
_entity.id
_entity.type
_entity.pdbx_description
1 polymer ?
#
loop_
_entity_poly.entity_id
_entity_poly.type
_entity_poly.pdbx_seq_one_letter_code
_entity_poly.pdbx_strand_id
1 'polypeptide(L)'
;DIHFLWSHLGQVVFLVAAAFATNTFINAVVFRLLRESWRDSLYVGALLAQIGEFSFVLVAIGYSSAIITFEGYQTAIAVIGVSLLLAPLWIMLVERLSKRTDSTSGVGAA
;
A
#
# COMPACT_ATOMS: atom_id res chain seq x y z
N ASP A 1 8.89 7.09 -19.65
CA ASP A 1 9.98 6.58 -20.52
C ASP A 1 10.67 5.36 -19.93
N ILE A 2 10.73 4.24 -20.66
CA ILE A 2 11.49 3.04 -20.26
C ILE A 2 12.98 3.37 -20.10
N HIS A 3 13.49 4.34 -20.87
CA HIS A 3 14.87 4.82 -20.78
C HIS A 3 15.18 5.55 -19.46
N PHE A 4 14.20 6.25 -18.89
CA PHE A 4 14.31 6.88 -17.57
C PHE A 4 14.33 5.85 -16.43
N LEU A 5 13.51 4.80 -16.56
CA LEU A 5 13.50 3.67 -15.61
C LEU A 5 14.88 2.98 -15.53
N TRP A 6 15.52 2.79 -16.69
CA TRP A 6 16.84 2.17 -16.76
C TRP A 6 17.97 3.04 -16.18
N SER A 7 17.88 4.36 -16.32
CA SER A 7 18.88 5.30 -15.79
C SER A 7 18.74 5.54 -14.28
N HIS A 8 17.53 5.45 -13.72
CA HIS A 8 17.26 5.69 -12.30
C HIS A 8 16.84 4.45 -11.51
N LEU A 9 17.06 3.26 -12.07
CA LEU A 9 16.63 1.96 -11.52
C LEU A 9 17.02 1.78 -10.05
N GLY A 10 18.25 2.17 -9.66
CA GLY A 10 18.71 2.10 -8.28
C GLY A 10 17.95 3.04 -7.33
N GLN A 11 17.64 4.25 -7.78
CA GLN A 11 16.88 5.25 -7.01
C GLN A 11 15.42 4.82 -6.83
N VAL A 12 14.81 4.26 -7.88
CA VAL A 12 13.46 3.72 -7.86
C VAL A 12 13.36 2.53 -6.90
N VAL A 13 14.28 1.57 -7.00
CA VAL A 13 14.31 0.40 -6.11
C VAL A 13 14.51 0.83 -4.65
N PHE A 14 15.39 1.80 -4.40
CA PHE A 14 15.61 2.34 -3.06
C PHE A 14 14.35 3.00 -2.47
N LEU A 15 13.68 3.86 -3.24
CA LEU A 15 12.47 4.54 -2.79
C LEU A 15 11.32 3.55 -2.56
N VAL A 16 11.17 2.54 -3.42
CA VAL A 16 10.17 1.48 -3.26
C VAL A 16 10.45 0.67 -2.00
N ALA A 17 11.70 0.28 -1.77
CA ALA A 17 12.10 -0.46 -0.57
C ALA A 17 11.86 0.38 0.71
N ALA A 18 12.21 1.67 0.68
CA ALA A 18 11.99 2.59 1.80
C ALA A 18 10.51 2.80 2.09
N ALA A 19 9.68 2.94 1.06
CA ALA A 19 8.23 3.06 1.21
C ALA A 19 7.63 1.79 1.83
N PHE A 20 8.02 0.61 1.35
CA PHE A 20 7.59 -0.66 1.92
C PHE A 20 8.02 -0.80 3.38
N ALA A 21 9.30 -0.55 3.69
CA ALA A 21 9.84 -0.67 5.03
C ALA A 21 9.13 0.28 6.02
N THR A 22 8.93 1.54 5.62
CA THR A 22 8.24 2.54 6.44
C THR A 22 6.80 2.13 6.69
N ASN A 23 6.11 1.64 5.65
CA ASN A 23 4.72 1.23 5.77
C ASN A 23 4.56 -0.03 6.65
N THR A 24 5.45 -1.01 6.50
CA THR A 24 5.51 -2.20 7.37
C THR A 24 5.81 -1.82 8.81
N PHE A 25 6.73 -0.88 9.04
CA PHE A 25 7.07 -0.41 10.38
C PHE A 25 5.91 0.32 11.06
N ILE A 26 5.27 1.26 10.36
CA ILE A 26 4.10 1.98 10.87
C ILE A 26 2.98 0.99 11.21
N ASN A 27 2.67 0.05 10.31
CA ASN A 27 1.64 -0.95 10.55
C ASN A 27 1.98 -1.85 11.75
N ALA A 28 3.22 -2.31 11.88
CA ALA A 28 3.65 -3.11 13.02
C ALA A 28 3.50 -2.34 14.35
N VAL A 29 3.82 -1.05 14.38
CA VAL A 29 3.67 -0.19 15.56
C VAL A 29 2.21 0.04 15.90
N VAL A 30 1.36 0.31 14.90
CA VAL A 30 -0.08 0.49 15.09
C VAL A 30 -0.74 -0.78 15.65
N PHE A 31 -0.40 -1.96 15.11
CA PHE A 31 -0.93 -3.24 15.65
C PHE A 31 -0.40 -3.57 17.05
N ARG A 32 0.84 -3.20 17.37
CA ARG A 32 1.39 -3.32 18.74
C ARG A 32 0.63 -2.44 19.73
N LEU A 33 0.14 -1.28 19.30
CA LEU A 33 -0.60 -0.33 20.12
C LEU A 33 -2.09 -0.68 20.25
N LEU A 34 -2.70 -1.32 19.23
CA LEU A 34 -4.15 -1.56 19.20
C LEU A 34 -4.64 -2.80 19.95
N ARG A 35 -3.79 -3.79 20.29
CA ARG A 35 -4.14 -4.97 21.13
C ARG A 35 -5.41 -5.75 20.72
N GLU A 36 -5.87 -5.57 19.48
CA GLU A 36 -7.08 -6.13 18.89
C GLU A 36 -6.76 -7.35 18.01
N SER A 37 -7.79 -8.15 17.68
CA SER A 37 -7.61 -9.40 16.93
C SER A 37 -6.94 -9.13 15.57
N TRP A 38 -5.83 -9.82 15.32
CA TRP A 38 -4.96 -9.60 14.15
C TRP A 38 -5.69 -9.67 12.80
N ARG A 39 -6.81 -10.39 12.75
CA ARG A 39 -7.58 -10.65 11.52
C ARG A 39 -8.47 -9.47 11.13
N ASP A 40 -9.26 -8.94 12.07
CA ASP A 40 -10.13 -7.79 11.80
C ASP A 40 -9.33 -6.52 11.56
N SER A 41 -8.22 -6.38 12.28
CA SER A 41 -7.34 -5.22 12.19
C SER A 41 -6.58 -5.19 10.84
N LEU A 42 -6.17 -6.35 10.29
CA LEU A 42 -5.57 -6.47 8.95
C LEU A 42 -6.59 -6.21 7.83
N TYR A 43 -7.83 -6.68 7.99
CA TYR A 43 -8.90 -6.48 7.02
C TYR A 43 -9.34 -5.01 6.93
N VAL A 44 -9.57 -4.37 8.08
CA VAL A 44 -9.92 -2.94 8.16
C VAL A 44 -8.74 -2.07 7.72
N GLY A 45 -7.51 -2.44 8.07
CA GLY A 45 -6.29 -1.76 7.60
C GLY A 45 -6.09 -1.86 6.09
N ALA A 46 -6.40 -3.00 5.47
CA ALA A 46 -6.34 -3.16 4.01
C ALA A 46 -7.40 -2.34 3.27
N LEU A 47 -8.61 -2.21 3.85
CA LEU A 47 -9.67 -1.35 3.32
C LEU A 47 -9.34 0.15 3.45
N LEU A 48 -8.67 0.56 4.52
CA LEU A 48 -8.23 1.94 4.75
C LEU A 48 -6.91 2.31 4.03
N ALA A 49 -6.06 1.32 3.70
CA ALA A 49 -4.79 1.52 3.00
C ALA A 49 -4.96 1.79 1.50
N GLN A 50 -6.19 1.74 0.97
CA GLN A 50 -6.45 2.09 -0.41
C GLN A 50 -6.13 3.57 -0.62
N ILE A 51 -5.24 3.84 -1.58
CA ILE A 51 -4.93 5.19 -2.02
C ILE A 51 -6.22 5.82 -2.55
N GLY A 52 -6.79 6.77 -1.80
CA GLY A 52 -8.03 7.45 -2.16
C GLY A 52 -7.81 8.55 -3.20
N GLU A 53 -8.91 9.08 -3.73
CA GLU A 53 -8.95 10.19 -4.70
C GLU A 53 -8.17 11.43 -4.21
N PHE A 54 -8.04 11.57 -2.90
CA PHE A 54 -7.29 12.63 -2.23
C PHE A 54 -5.81 12.69 -2.63
N SER A 55 -5.20 11.57 -3.04
CA SER A 55 -3.80 11.55 -3.48
C SER A 55 -3.63 12.25 -4.82
N PHE A 56 -4.62 12.19 -5.70
CA PHE A 56 -4.61 12.98 -6.95
C PHE A 56 -4.74 14.48 -6.65
N VAL A 57 -5.55 14.84 -5.66
CA VAL A 57 -5.72 16.24 -5.21
C VAL A 57 -4.39 16.78 -4.64
N LEU A 58 -3.71 16.03 -3.77
CA LEU A 58 -2.41 16.41 -3.21
C LEU A 58 -1.35 16.62 -4.29
N VAL A 59 -1.31 15.75 -5.30
CA VAL A 59 -0.38 15.86 -6.41
C VAL A 59 -0.70 17.08 -7.31
N ALA A 60 -1.98 17.37 -7.55
CA ALA A 60 -2.41 18.58 -8.25
C ALA A 60 -2.06 19.87 -7.49
N ILE A 61 -2.24 19.87 -6.16
CA ILE A 61 -1.87 21.01 -5.30
C ILE A 61 -0.35 21.21 -5.28
N GLY A 62 0.43 20.12 -5.16
CA GLY A 62 1.88 20.18 -5.19
C GLY A 62 2.42 20.76 -6.50
N TYR A 63 1.81 20.38 -7.63
CA TYR A 63 2.22 20.89 -8.94
C TYR A 63 1.82 22.35 -9.14
N SER A 64 0.57 22.70 -8.82
CA SER A 64 0.08 24.09 -8.92
C SER A 64 0.78 25.06 -7.97
N SER A 65 1.29 24.58 -6.84
CA SER A 65 2.11 25.35 -5.90
C SER A 65 3.59 25.41 -6.30
N ALA A 66 3.97 24.85 -7.45
CA ALA A 66 5.35 24.72 -7.93
C ALA A 66 6.31 24.01 -6.96
N ILE A 67 5.77 23.20 -6.04
CA ILE A 67 6.55 22.39 -5.09
C ILE A 67 7.17 21.19 -5.79
N ILE A 68 6.44 20.61 -6.76
CA ILE A 68 6.91 19.50 -7.59
C ILE A 68 6.95 19.92 -9.05
N THR A 69 7.94 19.40 -9.78
CA THR A 69 8.09 19.60 -11.23
C THR A 69 7.07 18.78 -12.00
N PHE A 70 6.89 19.08 -13.29
CA PHE A 70 5.98 18.33 -14.17
C PHE A 70 6.32 16.83 -14.22
N GLU A 71 7.61 16.49 -14.20
CA GLU A 71 8.09 15.11 -14.13
C GLU A 71 7.70 14.44 -12.80
N GLY A 72 7.81 15.16 -11.68
CA GLY A 72 7.35 14.70 -10.37
C GLY A 72 5.84 14.48 -10.31
N TYR A 73 5.06 15.35 -10.95
CA TYR A 73 3.61 15.22 -11.08
C TYR A 73 3.21 13.96 -11.87
N GLN A 74 3.82 13.72 -13.04
CA GLN A 74 3.59 12.50 -13.82
C GLN A 74 3.99 11.23 -13.06
N THR A 75 5.13 11.27 -12.38
CA THR A 75 5.62 10.14 -11.58
C THR A 75 4.65 9.80 -10.45
N ALA A 76 4.15 10.80 -9.74
CA ALA A 76 3.21 10.59 -8.64
C ALA A 76 1.86 10.05 -9.12
N ILE A 77 1.33 10.56 -10.25
CA ILE A 77 0.11 10.01 -10.88
C ILE A 77 0.29 8.54 -11.27
N ALA A 78 1.43 8.18 -11.86
CA ALA A 78 1.71 6.81 -12.25
C ALA A 78 1.74 5.88 -11.02
N VAL A 79 2.38 6.30 -9.93
CA VAL A 79 2.44 5.55 -8.68
C VAL A 79 1.04 5.36 -8.07
N ILE A 80 0.24 6.42 -8.03
CA ILE A 80 -1.15 6.38 -7.54
C ILE A 80 -1.99 5.40 -8.37
N GLY A 81 -1.93 5.51 -9.70
CA GLY A 81 -2.69 4.66 -10.61
C GLY A 81 -2.32 3.18 -10.50
N VAL A 82 -1.02 2.85 -10.48
CA VAL A 82 -0.57 1.46 -10.32
C VAL A 82 -0.97 0.89 -8.97
N SER A 83 -0.87 1.69 -7.90
CA SER A 83 -1.24 1.23 -6.57
C SER A 83 -2.76 0.99 -6.42
N LEU A 84 -3.58 1.79 -7.08
CA LEU A 84 -5.03 1.58 -7.19
C LEU A 84 -5.38 0.29 -7.93
N LEU A 85 -4.66 -0.03 -9.01
CA LEU A 85 -4.85 -1.29 -9.75
C LEU A 85 -4.45 -2.51 -8.92
N LEU A 86 -3.40 -2.40 -8.10
CA LEU A 86 -2.88 -3.50 -7.28
C LEU A 86 -3.67 -3.71 -5.97
N ALA A 87 -4.36 -2.68 -5.47
CA ALA A 87 -5.15 -2.75 -4.23
C ALA A 87 -6.16 -3.92 -4.21
N PRO A 88 -7.07 -4.10 -5.20
CA PRO A 88 -8.03 -5.20 -5.17
C PRO A 88 -7.36 -6.58 -5.27
N LEU A 89 -6.28 -6.71 -6.05
CA LEU A 89 -5.51 -7.95 -6.15
C LEU A 89 -4.87 -8.33 -4.81
N TRP A 90 -4.37 -7.34 -4.08
CA TRP A 90 -3.81 -7.53 -2.75
C TRP A 90 -4.86 -7.95 -1.73
N ILE A 91 -6.03 -7.30 -1.72
CA ILE A 91 -7.16 -7.65 -0.84
C ILE A 91 -7.60 -9.10 -1.09
N MET A 92 -7.76 -9.50 -2.36
CA MET A 92 -8.12 -10.88 -2.72
C MET A 92 -7.06 -11.91 -2.26
N LEU A 93 -5.78 -11.56 -2.34
CA LEU A 93 -4.69 -12.43 -1.89
C LEU A 93 -4.70 -12.60 -0.37
N VAL A 94 -4.86 -11.51 0.37
CA VAL A 94 -4.95 -11.51 1.84
C VAL A 94 -6.17 -12.31 2.30
N GLU A 95 -7.33 -12.14 1.64
CA GLU A 95 -8.54 -12.90 1.95
C GLU A 95 -8.35 -14.41 1.72
N ARG A 96 -7.69 -14.80 0.61
CA ARG A 96 -7.37 -16.21 0.32
C ARG A 96 -6.39 -16.81 1.33
N LEU A 97 -5.39 -16.06 1.77
CA LEU A 97 -4.43 -16.52 2.77
C LEU A 97 -5.08 -16.64 4.16
N SER A 98 -5.97 -15.71 4.52
CA SER A 98 -6.69 -15.75 5.80
C SER A 98 -7.67 -16.93 5.87
N LYS A 99 -8.38 -17.25 4.78
CA LYS A 99 -9.33 -18.39 4.71
C LYS A 99 -8.66 -19.76 4.85
N ARG A 100 -7.36 -19.91 4.57
CA ARG A 100 -6.64 -21.20 4.73
C ARG A 100 -6.35 -21.57 6.19
N THR A 101 -6.51 -20.64 7.13
CA THR A 101 -6.20 -20.89 8.55
C THR A 101 -7.42 -21.41 9.34
N ASP A 102 -8.62 -21.45 8.75
CA ASP A 102 -9.85 -21.87 9.45
C ASP A 102 -10.27 -23.31 9.21
N SER A 103 -9.47 -24.12 8.51
CA SER A 103 -9.79 -25.54 8.27
C SER A 103 -9.29 -26.50 9.37
N THR A 104 -8.80 -26.02 10.52
CA THR A 104 -8.33 -26.92 11.61
C THR A 104 -8.88 -26.64 13.01
N SER A 105 -9.85 -25.73 13.18
CA SER A 105 -10.46 -25.45 14.48
C SER A 105 -11.95 -25.79 14.52
N GLY A 106 -12.32 -27.00 14.09
CA GLY A 106 -13.71 -27.46 14.02
C GLY A 106 -13.92 -28.96 14.27
N VAL A 107 -12.96 -29.63 14.90
CA VAL A 107 -13.16 -30.97 15.50
C VAL A 107 -12.87 -30.82 16.99
N GLY A 108 -13.91 -30.90 17.83
CA GLY A 108 -13.76 -31.13 19.27
C GLY A 108 -14.30 -30.05 20.21
N ALA A 109 -15.62 -29.91 20.26
CA ALA A 109 -16.38 -29.60 21.49
C ALA A 109 -17.78 -30.20 21.23
N ALA A 110 -17.99 -31.48 21.56
CA ALA A 110 -18.43 -31.96 22.87
C ALA A 110 -19.78 -31.34 23.26
#